data_AF-A0A502HCI3-F1
#
_entry.id   AF-A0A502HCI3-F1
#
_cell.length_a   1.000
_cell.length_b   1.000
_cell.length_c   1.000
_cell.angle_alpha   90.00
_cell.angle_beta   90.00
_cell.angle_gamma   90.00
#
_symmetry.space_group_name_H-M   'P 1'
#
loop_
_entity.id
_entity.type
_entity.pdbx_description
1 polymer ?
#
loop_
_entity_poly.entity_id
_entity_poly.type
_entity_poly.pdbx_seq_one_letter_code
_entity_poly.pdbx_strand_id
1 'polypeptide(L)'
;MTTDKSEILKVLKAALCGTYYTEFKYYITAFEYELLNDSLDISAYLVVSEIELADKIEWNKWVQSAPFNIANNNGPEEPARVFLMGLLTQAIVQDVEEENEGTIILTFQNGLKVRLVGEVEIEDISWTIQFRNSDGQKIGECTCSFNKLFLNISEELAHKLHLASH
;
A
#
# COMPACT_ATOMS: atom_id res chain seq x y z
N MET A 1 10.47 -21.08 -2.63
CA MET A 1 10.56 -20.75 -4.08
C MET A 1 10.28 -19.27 -4.20
N THR A 2 11.08 -18.50 -4.93
CA THR A 2 10.75 -17.10 -5.27
C THR A 2 9.65 -17.12 -6.32
N THR A 3 8.45 -16.65 -5.97
CA THR A 3 7.35 -16.47 -6.92
C THR A 3 7.78 -15.52 -8.03
N ASP A 4 7.38 -15.78 -9.27
CA ASP A 4 7.75 -14.94 -10.41
C ASP A 4 7.25 -13.50 -10.16
N LYS A 5 8.13 -12.50 -10.31
CA LYS A 5 7.80 -11.09 -10.08
C LYS A 5 6.60 -10.62 -10.91
N SER A 6 6.44 -11.15 -12.13
CA SER A 6 5.29 -10.84 -12.98
C SER A 6 3.98 -11.40 -12.43
N GLU A 7 4.04 -12.59 -11.82
CA GLU A 7 2.91 -13.21 -11.13
C GLU A 7 2.55 -12.43 -9.85
N ILE A 8 3.55 -12.00 -9.09
CA ILE A 8 3.33 -11.15 -7.90
C ILE A 8 2.62 -9.86 -8.28
N LEU A 9 3.13 -9.16 -9.30
CA LEU A 9 2.49 -7.94 -9.78
C LEU A 9 1.07 -8.17 -10.31
N LYS A 10 0.83 -9.30 -10.98
CA LYS A 10 -0.52 -9.67 -11.42
C LYS A 10 -1.48 -9.84 -10.24
N VAL A 11 -1.04 -10.51 -9.17
CA VAL A 11 -1.83 -10.70 -7.94
C VAL A 11 -2.08 -9.35 -7.25
N LEU A 12 -1.04 -8.54 -7.07
CA LEU A 12 -1.16 -7.22 -6.43
C LEU A 12 -2.11 -6.31 -7.20
N LYS A 13 -2.00 -6.25 -8.53
CA LYS A 13 -2.93 -5.49 -9.39
C LYS A 13 -4.37 -6.00 -9.25
N ALA A 14 -4.57 -7.31 -9.34
CA ALA A 14 -5.90 -7.90 -9.24
C ALA A 14 -6.55 -7.64 -7.87
N ALA A 15 -5.77 -7.69 -6.79
CA ALA A 15 -6.28 -7.52 -5.42
C ALA A 15 -6.51 -6.05 -5.06
N LEU A 16 -5.58 -5.16 -5.43
CA LEU A 16 -5.54 -3.79 -4.94
C LEU A 16 -6.22 -2.77 -5.86
N CYS A 17 -6.29 -2.99 -7.17
CA CYS A 17 -7.00 -2.05 -8.05
C CYS A 17 -8.50 -2.02 -7.69
N GLY A 18 -9.05 -0.83 -7.53
CA GLY A 18 -10.43 -0.64 -7.05
C GLY A 18 -10.55 -0.56 -5.52
N THR A 19 -9.46 -0.74 -4.77
CA THR A 19 -9.49 -0.60 -3.31
C THR A 19 -9.49 0.84 -2.83
N TYR A 20 -10.01 1.08 -1.63
CA TYR A 20 -9.95 2.35 -0.93
C TYR A 20 -9.62 2.13 0.56
N TYR A 21 -9.11 3.15 1.24
CA TYR A 21 -8.75 3.03 2.65
C TYR A 21 -9.97 2.92 3.56
N THR A 22 -9.94 1.96 4.48
CA THR A 22 -10.93 1.80 5.56
C THR A 22 -10.35 2.10 6.93
N GLU A 23 -9.06 1.87 7.11
CA GLU A 23 -8.35 2.11 8.37
C GLU A 23 -6.95 2.67 8.11
N PHE A 24 -6.49 3.55 9.00
CA PHE A 24 -5.11 4.03 9.02
C PHE A 24 -4.68 4.30 10.46
N LYS A 25 -3.52 3.74 10.84
CA LYS A 25 -2.86 3.93 12.12
C LYS A 25 -1.42 4.36 11.88
N TYR A 26 -1.01 5.37 12.63
CA TYR A 26 0.34 5.90 12.60
C TYR A 26 1.05 5.63 13.92
N TYR A 27 2.26 5.10 13.82
CA TYR A 27 3.20 4.91 14.92
C TYR A 27 4.46 5.72 14.62
N ILE A 28 5.24 6.06 15.65
CA ILE A 28 6.48 6.82 15.48
C ILE A 28 7.43 6.16 14.46
N THR A 29 7.40 4.83 14.36
CA THR A 29 8.32 4.02 13.54
C THR A 29 7.63 3.21 12.44
N ALA A 30 6.31 3.28 12.30
CA ALA A 30 5.59 2.43 11.36
C ALA A 30 4.20 3.00 11.01
N PHE A 31 3.63 2.49 9.93
CA PHE A 31 2.27 2.74 9.52
C PHE A 31 1.54 1.41 9.33
N GLU A 32 0.30 1.36 9.78
CA GLU A 32 -0.61 0.26 9.50
C GLU A 32 -1.87 0.81 8.83
N TYR A 33 -2.33 0.18 7.77
CA TYR A 33 -3.55 0.61 7.11
C TYR A 33 -4.24 -0.51 6.37
N GLU A 34 -5.53 -0.33 6.11
CA GLU A 34 -6.36 -1.30 5.43
C GLU A 34 -6.97 -0.70 4.16
N LEU A 35 -6.87 -1.46 3.08
CA LEU A 35 -7.48 -1.20 1.78
C LEU A 35 -8.56 -2.25 1.51
N LEU A 36 -9.80 -1.84 1.25
CA LEU A 36 -10.92 -2.75 1.02
C LEU A 36 -11.27 -2.86 -0.47
N ASN A 37 -11.43 -4.07 -0.97
CA ASN A 37 -11.98 -4.37 -2.30
C ASN A 37 -13.38 -4.97 -2.17
N ASP A 38 -14.42 -4.13 -2.20
CA ASP A 38 -15.81 -4.59 -2.07
C ASP A 38 -16.21 -5.60 -3.14
N SER A 39 -15.67 -5.47 -4.36
CA SER A 39 -16.04 -6.34 -5.48
C SER A 39 -15.52 -7.78 -5.33
N LEU A 40 -14.43 -7.95 -4.58
CA LEU A 40 -13.80 -9.24 -4.35
C LEU A 40 -14.05 -9.78 -2.94
N ASP A 41 -14.59 -8.94 -2.05
CA ASP A 41 -14.75 -9.22 -0.64
C ASP A 41 -13.39 -9.64 -0.02
N ILE A 42 -12.39 -8.80 -0.26
CA ILE A 42 -11.01 -8.94 0.24
C ILE A 42 -10.61 -7.61 0.87
N SER A 43 -9.98 -7.65 2.05
CA SER A 43 -9.20 -6.54 2.56
C SER A 43 -7.70 -6.82 2.46
N ALA A 44 -6.92 -5.78 2.19
CA ALA A 44 -5.46 -5.81 2.20
C ALA A 44 -5.00 -4.97 3.39
N TYR A 45 -4.44 -5.64 4.39
CA TYR A 45 -3.85 -5.01 5.58
C TYR A 45 -2.35 -4.84 5.38
N LEU A 46 -1.89 -3.59 5.41
CA LEU A 46 -0.52 -3.22 5.12
C LEU A 46 0.18 -2.78 6.41
N VAL A 47 1.41 -3.26 6.59
CA VAL A 47 2.35 -2.78 7.61
C VAL A 47 3.62 -2.34 6.90
N VAL A 48 3.99 -1.08 7.07
CA VAL A 48 5.16 -0.47 6.41
C VAL A 48 5.93 0.40 7.40
N SER A 49 7.25 0.41 7.30
CA SER A 49 8.13 1.33 8.04
C SER A 49 7.93 2.78 7.59
N GLU A 50 7.80 2.97 6.27
CA GLU A 50 7.70 4.28 5.63
C GLU A 50 6.65 4.30 4.49
N ILE A 51 6.02 5.46 4.31
CA ILE A 51 5.14 5.77 3.18
C ILE A 51 5.68 7.03 2.53
N GLU A 52 6.16 6.92 1.30
CA GLU A 52 6.63 8.06 0.52
C GLU A 52 5.67 8.40 -0.62
N LEU A 53 5.51 9.68 -0.94
CA LEU A 53 4.90 10.07 -2.21
C LEU A 53 5.89 9.85 -3.35
N ALA A 54 5.41 9.33 -4.48
CA ALA A 54 6.27 9.08 -5.62
C ALA A 54 6.82 10.39 -6.21
N ASP A 55 5.99 11.45 -6.19
CA ASP A 55 6.33 12.79 -6.66
C ASP A 55 6.26 13.81 -5.51
N LYS A 56 7.43 14.20 -5.00
CA LYS A 56 7.57 15.19 -3.92
C LYS A 56 7.25 16.63 -4.39
N ILE A 57 7.14 16.91 -5.69
CA ILE A 57 6.76 18.24 -6.21
C ILE A 57 5.24 18.42 -6.16
N GLU A 58 4.48 17.36 -6.47
CA GLU A 58 3.02 17.35 -6.32
C GLU A 58 2.60 17.69 -4.87
N TRP A 59 3.35 17.19 -3.87
CA TRP A 59 3.15 17.54 -2.46
C TRP A 59 3.03 19.04 -2.19
N ASN A 60 3.97 19.82 -2.74
CA ASN A 60 4.03 21.25 -2.51
C ASN A 60 2.80 21.97 -3.08
N LYS A 61 2.15 21.42 -4.12
CA LYS A 61 0.92 21.97 -4.69
C LYS A 61 -0.26 21.79 -3.73
N TRP A 62 -0.39 20.62 -3.11
CA TRP A 62 -1.51 20.31 -2.23
C TRP A 62 -1.38 20.98 -0.85
N VAL A 63 -0.16 21.07 -0.31
CA VAL A 63 0.10 21.77 0.97
C VAL A 63 -0.17 23.28 0.86
N GLN A 64 0.05 23.89 -0.31
CA GLN A 64 -0.16 25.33 -0.50
C GLN A 64 -1.60 25.74 -0.88
N SER A 65 -2.43 24.80 -1.34
CA SER A 65 -3.76 25.10 -1.92
C SER A 65 -4.94 24.88 -0.97
N ALA A 66 -4.75 24.20 0.16
CA ALA A 66 -5.77 24.09 1.19
C ALA A 66 -5.69 25.26 2.19
N PRO A 67 -6.81 25.82 2.68
CA PRO A 67 -6.82 26.91 3.67
C PRO A 67 -6.33 26.49 5.08
N PHE A 68 -5.71 25.31 5.20
CA PHE A 68 -5.16 24.79 6.45
C PHE A 68 -3.74 25.30 6.65
N ASN A 69 -3.60 26.31 7.52
CA ASN A 69 -2.30 26.78 7.98
C ASN A 69 -1.75 25.78 9.01
N ILE A 70 -0.95 24.82 8.55
CA ILE A 70 -0.29 23.84 9.42
C ILE A 70 0.91 24.52 10.10
N ALA A 71 0.68 25.08 11.28
CA ALA A 71 1.76 25.43 12.19
C ALA A 71 2.16 24.19 12.99
N ASN A 72 3.32 23.63 12.65
CA ASN A 72 3.86 22.40 13.21
C ASN A 72 4.89 22.72 14.31
N ASN A 73 4.52 22.50 15.58
CA ASN A 73 5.37 22.77 16.74
C ASN A 73 6.03 21.51 17.34
N ASN A 74 5.84 20.34 16.74
CA ASN A 74 6.42 19.06 17.21
C ASN A 74 7.58 18.56 16.33
N GLY A 75 7.88 19.24 15.21
CA GLY A 75 8.95 18.88 14.27
C GLY A 75 8.40 18.55 12.87
N PRO A 76 9.14 18.81 11.78
CA PRO A 76 8.65 19.27 10.47
C PRO A 76 7.66 18.41 9.66
N GLU A 77 7.23 17.21 10.08
CA GLU A 77 6.50 16.27 9.19
C GLU A 77 5.09 15.81 9.63
N GLU A 78 4.61 16.10 10.84
CA GLU A 78 3.37 15.48 11.36
C GLU A 78 2.06 15.86 10.61
N PRO A 79 1.72 17.14 10.37
CA PRO A 79 0.36 17.45 9.96
C PRO A 79 0.18 17.36 8.44
N ALA A 80 1.29 17.41 7.71
CA ALA A 80 1.30 17.14 6.29
C ALA A 80 1.04 15.63 6.03
N ARG A 81 1.58 14.73 6.86
CA ARG A 81 1.24 13.29 6.84
C ARG A 81 -0.26 13.04 7.12
N VAL A 82 -0.86 13.72 8.10
CA VAL A 82 -2.32 13.60 8.37
C VAL A 82 -3.15 14.12 7.19
N PHE A 83 -2.75 15.24 6.58
CA PHE A 83 -3.43 15.78 5.40
C PHE A 83 -3.32 14.83 4.19
N LEU A 84 -2.15 14.22 3.96
CA LEU A 84 -1.96 13.18 2.96
C LEU A 84 -2.96 12.04 3.15
N MET A 85 -3.11 11.58 4.39
CA MET A 85 -4.07 10.52 4.71
C MET A 85 -5.51 10.97 4.46
N GLY A 86 -5.84 12.23 4.73
CA GLY A 86 -7.13 12.81 4.34
C GLY A 86 -7.38 12.75 2.83
N LEU A 87 -6.36 12.97 2.00
CA LEU A 87 -6.49 12.88 0.54
C LEU A 87 -6.53 11.44 0.03
N LEU A 88 -5.72 10.54 0.62
CA LEU A 88 -5.65 9.14 0.24
C LEU A 88 -6.91 8.37 0.63
N THR A 89 -7.52 8.68 1.79
CA THR A 89 -8.77 8.07 2.24
C THR A 89 -9.99 8.41 1.37
N GLN A 90 -9.87 9.42 0.52
CA GLN A 90 -10.91 9.80 -0.44
C GLN A 90 -10.67 9.24 -1.85
N ALA A 91 -9.61 8.43 -2.03
CA ALA A 91 -9.18 7.99 -3.34
C ALA A 91 -9.16 6.46 -3.46
N ILE A 92 -9.47 5.99 -4.66
CA ILE A 92 -9.42 4.59 -5.03
C ILE A 92 -8.08 4.31 -5.72
N VAL A 93 -7.47 3.16 -5.42
CA VAL A 93 -6.28 2.67 -6.12
C VAL A 93 -6.64 2.35 -7.57
N GLN A 94 -5.93 2.99 -8.49
CA GLN A 94 -6.11 2.85 -9.93
C GLN A 94 -5.11 1.86 -10.56
N ASP A 95 -3.85 1.87 -10.11
CA ASP A 95 -2.81 0.99 -10.64
C ASP A 95 -1.74 0.66 -9.58
N VAL A 96 -1.03 -0.44 -9.83
CA VAL A 96 0.05 -0.94 -8.96
C VAL A 96 1.28 -1.27 -9.80
N GLU A 97 2.35 -0.53 -9.66
CA GLU A 97 3.58 -0.74 -10.42
C GLU A 97 4.73 -1.16 -9.50
N GLU A 98 5.79 -1.74 -10.05
CA GLU A 98 7.06 -1.86 -9.35
C GLU A 98 8.05 -0.89 -9.99
N GLU A 99 8.77 -0.15 -9.15
CA GLU A 99 9.80 0.78 -9.59
C GLU A 99 11.14 0.05 -9.71
N ASN A 100 11.65 -0.44 -8.58
CA ASN A 100 12.87 -1.22 -8.45
C ASN A 100 12.94 -1.89 -7.07
N GLU A 101 13.71 -2.99 -6.98
CA GLU A 101 14.16 -3.56 -5.70
C GLU A 101 13.04 -3.87 -4.70
N GLY A 102 11.87 -4.28 -5.20
CA GLY A 102 10.72 -4.59 -4.34
C GLY A 102 9.94 -3.36 -3.88
N THR A 103 10.25 -2.17 -4.41
CA THR A 103 9.46 -0.96 -4.19
C THR A 103 8.21 -0.96 -5.07
N ILE A 104 7.04 -0.97 -4.42
CA ILE A 104 5.75 -0.95 -5.11
C ILE A 104 5.17 0.46 -5.11
N ILE A 105 4.66 0.90 -6.25
CA ILE A 105 3.95 2.18 -6.40
C ILE A 105 2.45 1.91 -6.52
N LEU A 106 1.68 2.45 -5.58
CA LEU A 106 0.23 2.54 -5.66
C LEU A 106 -0.14 3.89 -6.29
N THR A 107 -0.77 3.88 -7.45
CA THR A 107 -1.33 5.09 -8.08
C THR A 107 -2.82 5.18 -7.79
N PHE A 108 -3.26 6.31 -7.26
CA PHE A 108 -4.65 6.58 -6.92
C PHE A 108 -5.35 7.39 -8.02
N GLN A 109 -6.68 7.29 -8.11
CA GLN A 109 -7.49 7.99 -9.11
C GLN A 109 -7.37 9.53 -9.07
N ASN A 110 -7.00 10.09 -7.92
CA ASN A 110 -6.73 11.52 -7.78
C ASN A 110 -5.31 11.92 -8.27
N GLY A 111 -4.55 10.99 -8.83
CA GLY A 111 -3.19 11.19 -9.34
C GLY A 111 -2.10 11.08 -8.28
N LEU A 112 -2.44 10.93 -7.00
CA LEU A 112 -1.44 10.67 -5.96
C LEU A 112 -0.80 9.31 -6.19
N LYS A 113 0.51 9.25 -5.93
CA LYS A 113 1.29 8.02 -6.03
C LYS A 113 2.00 7.79 -4.71
N VAL A 114 1.88 6.60 -4.16
CA VAL A 114 2.48 6.19 -2.89
C VAL A 114 3.45 5.04 -3.12
N ARG A 115 4.65 5.11 -2.55
CA ARG A 115 5.66 4.06 -2.56
C ARG A 115 5.59 3.22 -1.28
N LEU A 116 5.59 1.91 -1.44
CA LEU A 116 5.91 0.91 -0.42
C LEU A 116 7.38 0.56 -0.62
N VAL A 117 8.26 1.14 0.18
CA VAL A 117 9.71 1.14 -0.07
C VAL A 117 10.34 -0.18 0.35
N GLY A 118 11.13 -0.80 -0.54
CA GLY A 118 12.03 -1.90 -0.16
C GLY A 118 13.25 -1.36 0.59
N GLU A 119 13.60 -1.95 1.72
CA GLU A 119 14.72 -1.52 2.57
C GLU A 119 15.87 -2.55 2.56
N VAL A 120 17.10 -2.04 2.55
CA VAL A 120 18.33 -2.85 2.40
C VAL A 120 19.06 -3.12 3.71
N GLU A 121 18.95 -2.22 4.70
CA GLU A 121 19.99 -2.13 5.73
C GLU A 121 19.54 -2.44 7.18
N ILE A 122 18.24 -2.52 7.50
CA ILE A 122 17.80 -2.50 8.91
C ILE A 122 16.75 -3.57 9.27
N GLU A 123 15.84 -3.93 8.36
CA GLU A 123 14.71 -4.82 8.69
C GLU A 123 14.69 -6.10 7.84
N ASP A 124 14.42 -7.25 8.50
CA ASP A 124 14.18 -8.52 7.80
C ASP A 124 12.97 -8.43 6.85
N ILE A 125 12.03 -7.51 7.09
CA ILE A 125 10.81 -7.29 6.30
C ILE A 125 10.57 -5.78 6.17
N SER A 126 10.68 -5.23 4.95
CA SER A 126 10.47 -3.80 4.67
C SER A 126 8.99 -3.42 4.63
N TRP A 127 8.15 -4.34 4.15
CA TRP A 127 6.70 -4.20 4.19
C TRP A 127 6.00 -5.53 4.04
N THR A 128 4.76 -5.60 4.53
CA THR A 128 3.87 -6.75 4.34
C THR A 128 2.47 -6.29 3.95
N ILE A 129 1.86 -7.02 3.03
CA ILE A 129 0.45 -6.92 2.64
C ILE A 129 -0.22 -8.26 2.96
N GLN A 130 -1.07 -8.28 3.98
CA GLN A 130 -1.91 -9.43 4.30
C GLN A 130 -3.26 -9.31 3.62
N PHE A 131 -3.61 -10.28 2.79
CA PHE A 131 -4.95 -10.39 2.21
C PHE A 131 -5.85 -11.15 3.17
N ARG A 132 -7.02 -10.58 3.47
CA ARG A 132 -8.01 -11.14 4.38
C ARG A 132 -9.36 -11.25 3.70
N ASN A 133 -10.15 -12.26 4.08
CA ASN A 133 -11.55 -12.39 3.66
C ASN A 133 -12.47 -11.53 4.57
N SER A 134 -13.77 -11.55 4.32
CA SER A 134 -14.80 -10.83 5.10
C SER A 134 -14.82 -11.18 6.58
N ASP A 135 -14.40 -12.40 6.94
CA ASP A 135 -14.29 -12.84 8.34
C ASP A 135 -13.00 -12.34 9.02
N GLY A 136 -12.16 -11.59 8.30
CA GLY A 136 -10.86 -11.11 8.76
C GLY A 136 -9.77 -12.19 8.78
N GLN A 137 -10.02 -13.37 8.20
CA GLN A 137 -9.05 -14.46 8.15
C GLN A 137 -8.04 -14.23 7.04
N LYS A 138 -6.76 -14.50 7.34
CA LYS A 138 -5.67 -14.38 6.36
C LYS A 138 -5.80 -15.45 5.27
N ILE A 139 -5.94 -15.00 4.03
CA ILE A 139 -6.05 -15.82 2.82
C ILE A 139 -4.88 -15.61 1.84
N GLY A 140 -3.93 -14.74 2.17
CA GLY A 140 -2.68 -14.58 1.45
C GLY A 140 -1.76 -13.54 2.07
N GLU A 141 -0.55 -13.45 1.56
CA GLU A 141 0.47 -12.52 2.02
C GLU A 141 1.46 -12.21 0.91
N CYS A 142 1.73 -10.92 0.71
CA CYS A 142 2.88 -10.46 -0.04
C CYS A 142 3.83 -9.71 0.88
N THR A 143 5.11 -10.07 0.87
CA THR A 143 6.13 -9.49 1.74
C THR A 143 7.32 -9.05 0.89
N CYS A 144 7.86 -7.86 1.19
CA CYS A 144 9.20 -7.48 0.74
C CYS A 144 10.21 -7.70 1.84
N SER A 145 11.26 -8.45 1.54
CA SER A 145 12.36 -8.78 2.45
C SER A 145 13.65 -8.80 1.65
N PHE A 146 14.67 -8.06 2.09
CA PHE A 146 15.95 -7.91 1.38
C PHE A 146 15.76 -7.58 -0.13
N ASN A 147 14.90 -6.61 -0.43
CA ASN A 147 14.53 -6.18 -1.80
C ASN A 147 13.95 -7.29 -2.70
N LYS A 148 13.45 -8.36 -2.10
CA LYS A 148 12.81 -9.47 -2.79
C LYS A 148 11.37 -9.58 -2.37
N LEU A 149 10.52 -9.78 -3.38
CA LEU A 149 9.10 -10.00 -3.18
C LEU A 149 8.84 -11.49 -3.00
N PHE A 150 8.07 -11.80 -1.96
CA PHE A 150 7.58 -13.13 -1.66
C PHE A 150 6.07 -13.08 -1.64
N LEU A 151 5.43 -14.05 -2.30
CA LEU A 151 3.98 -14.14 -2.36
C LEU A 151 3.54 -15.54 -1.96
N ASN A 152 2.60 -15.59 -1.02
CA ASN A 152 1.88 -16.79 -0.64
C ASN A 152 0.37 -16.53 -0.81
N ILE A 153 -0.31 -17.34 -1.62
CA ILE A 153 -1.75 -17.22 -1.85
C ILE A 153 -2.44 -18.54 -1.50
N SER A 154 -3.59 -18.45 -0.84
CA SER A 154 -4.49 -19.59 -0.68
C SER A 154 -5.29 -19.87 -1.95
N GLU A 155 -5.91 -21.04 -2.03
CA GLU A 155 -6.88 -21.37 -3.08
C GLU A 155 -8.06 -20.39 -3.11
N GLU A 156 -8.51 -19.94 -1.92
CA GLU A 156 -9.59 -18.94 -1.80
C GLU A 156 -9.20 -17.62 -2.46
N LEU A 157 -8.00 -17.11 -2.16
CA LEU A 157 -7.50 -15.87 -2.77
C LEU A 157 -7.33 -16.03 -4.28
N ALA A 158 -6.76 -17.15 -4.75
CA ALA A 158 -6.62 -17.41 -6.19
C ALA A 158 -7.98 -17.41 -6.91
N HIS A 159 -9.00 -18.05 -6.31
CA HIS A 159 -10.35 -18.09 -6.83
C HIS A 159 -11.00 -16.70 -6.89
N LYS A 160 -10.93 -15.92 -5.79
CA LYS A 160 -11.47 -14.54 -5.74
C LYS A 160 -10.80 -13.63 -6.76
N LEU A 161 -9.50 -13.81 -7.02
CA LEU A 161 -8.75 -13.01 -8.01
C LEU A 161 -8.92 -13.51 -9.46
N HIS A 162 -9.71 -14.56 -9.69
CA HIS A 162 -9.86 -15.23 -10.99
C HIS A 162 -8.52 -15.62 -11.63
N LEU A 163 -7.54 -15.95 -10.79
CA LEU A 163 -6.26 -16.50 -11.23
C LEU A 163 -6.49 -17.99 -11.46
N ALA A 164 -6.63 -18.38 -12.73
CA ALA A 164 -6.97 -19.75 -13.11
C ALA A 164 -6.13 -20.78 -12.33
N SER A 165 -6.80 -21.73 -11.69
CA SER A 165 -6.20 -22.97 -11.22
C SER A 165 -5.78 -23.78 -12.45
N HIS A 166 -4.48 -23.85 -12.73
CA HIS A 166 -3.93 -24.85 -13.64
C HIS A 166 -3.73 -26.18 -12.90
#